data_AF-A0A2Z4V5H8-F1
#
_entry.id   AF-A0A2Z4V5H8-F1
#
_cell.length_a   1.000
_cell.length_b   1.000
_cell.length_c   1.000
_cell.angle_alpha   90.00
_cell.angle_beta   90.00
_cell.angle_gamma   90.00
#
_symmetry.space_group_name_H-M   'P 1'
#
loop_
_entity.id
_entity.type
_entity.pdbx_description
1 polymer ?
#
loop_
_entity_poly.entity_id
_entity_poly.type
_entity_poly.pdbx_seq_one_letter_code
_entity_poly.pdbx_strand_id
1 'polypeptide(L)'
;MLRRTRTATVGALTLAAVLAGGTITGSTASAVPNTCGGALSDYVGLLALDTPFVGTAKVPGESRAMTMTPVFLSNVLRVELGTGDDARAKSSSFSLAVNASGQGVISFRTYAGQGDSTEVVCNPASLFPTRVVKIFGTVKVAGVDNRVDFAVSRA
;
A
#
# COMPACT_ATOMS: atom_id res chain seq x y z
N MET A 1 -67.19 -11.81 -9.42
CA MET A 1 -68.04 -11.23 -8.37
C MET A 1 -67.66 -9.77 -8.16
N LEU A 2 -68.65 -8.97 -7.76
CA LEU A 2 -68.81 -7.53 -7.94
C LEU A 2 -68.36 -6.69 -6.71
N ARG A 3 -68.18 -5.38 -6.94
CA ARG A 3 -68.22 -4.18 -6.02
C ARG A 3 -66.85 -3.64 -5.54
N ARG A 4 -66.38 -2.44 -5.94
CA ARG A 4 -66.81 -1.02 -5.65
C ARG A 4 -66.94 -0.77 -4.13
N THR A 5 -66.46 0.27 -3.45
CA THR A 5 -65.88 1.61 -3.71
C THR A 5 -65.45 2.16 -2.33
N ARG A 6 -64.50 3.10 -2.20
CA ARG A 6 -64.72 4.42 -1.55
C ARG A 6 -63.45 5.29 -1.46
N THR A 7 -63.64 6.50 -1.93
CA THR A 7 -62.80 7.72 -1.92
C THR A 7 -63.01 8.51 -0.63
N ALA A 8 -62.02 9.29 -0.18
CA ALA A 8 -62.07 10.58 0.56
C ALA A 8 -60.81 10.72 1.46
N THR A 9 -60.14 11.85 1.71
CA THR A 9 -60.22 13.27 1.29
C THR A 9 -58.96 13.98 1.81
N VAL A 10 -58.48 14.93 0.99
CA VAL A 10 -57.72 16.18 1.25
C VAL A 10 -57.34 16.55 2.70
N GLY A 11 -56.09 17.00 2.87
CA GLY A 11 -55.63 17.90 3.93
C GLY A 11 -54.34 18.61 3.53
N ALA A 12 -54.46 19.84 3.01
CA ALA A 12 -53.38 20.77 2.72
C ALA A 12 -53.38 21.92 3.74
N LEU A 13 -52.31 22.75 3.72
CA LEU A 13 -52.02 23.98 4.49
C LEU A 13 -51.28 23.78 5.84
N THR A 14 -50.25 24.55 6.26
CA THR A 14 -49.49 25.69 5.69
C THR A 14 -48.29 26.04 6.59
N LEU A 15 -47.23 26.56 5.95
CA LEU A 15 -46.31 27.66 6.33
C LEU A 15 -45.50 27.72 7.65
N ALA A 16 -44.24 28.09 7.40
CA ALA A 16 -43.44 29.15 8.04
C ALA A 16 -42.23 28.72 8.90
N ALA A 17 -41.08 29.17 8.40
CA ALA A 17 -39.72 29.04 8.88
C ALA A 17 -39.47 29.66 10.26
N VAL A 18 -38.50 29.09 10.99
CA VAL A 18 -37.57 29.87 11.82
C VAL A 18 -36.15 29.47 11.43
N LEU A 19 -35.44 30.45 10.88
CA LEU A 19 -34.01 30.47 10.67
C LEU A 19 -33.31 30.67 12.02
N ALA A 20 -32.55 29.67 12.47
CA ALA A 20 -31.39 29.83 13.33
C ALA A 20 -30.43 28.73 12.90
N GLY A 21 -29.48 28.99 12.01
CA GLY A 21 -28.38 29.91 12.27
C GLY A 21 -27.27 29.11 12.95
N GLY A 22 -26.69 28.18 12.20
CA GLY A 22 -25.65 27.27 12.68
C GLY A 22 -25.17 26.41 11.52
N THR A 23 -24.56 27.03 10.50
CA THR A 23 -23.75 26.29 9.54
C THR A 23 -22.57 25.72 10.31
N ILE A 24 -22.70 24.49 10.79
CA ILE A 24 -21.54 23.67 11.10
C ILE A 24 -20.92 23.41 9.73
N THR A 25 -19.99 24.28 9.33
CA THR A 25 -19.03 23.97 8.28
C THR A 25 -18.16 22.86 8.84
N GLY A 26 -18.72 21.65 8.88
CA GLY A 26 -17.95 20.44 9.05
C GLY A 26 -16.98 20.46 7.89
N SER A 27 -15.72 20.75 8.20
CA SER A 27 -14.63 20.51 7.27
C SER A 27 -14.68 19.03 6.98
N THR A 28 -15.37 18.65 5.91
CA THR A 28 -15.19 17.35 5.28
C THR A 28 -13.76 17.42 4.79
N ALA A 29 -12.82 17.01 5.64
CA ALA A 29 -11.48 16.71 5.22
C ALA A 29 -11.65 15.72 4.07
N SER A 30 -11.54 16.21 2.84
CA SER A 30 -11.53 15.36 1.67
C SER A 30 -10.39 14.39 1.93
N ALA A 31 -10.70 13.09 2.01
CA ALA A 31 -9.70 12.07 2.23
C ALA A 31 -8.63 12.27 1.15
N VAL A 32 -7.46 12.76 1.56
CA VAL A 32 -6.36 12.99 0.63
C VAL A 32 -5.90 11.60 0.21
N PRO A 33 -5.89 11.28 -1.10
CA PRO A 33 -5.35 10.01 -1.57
C PRO A 33 -3.94 9.81 -1.00
N ASN A 34 -3.67 8.63 -0.46
CA ASN A 34 -2.35 8.31 0.09
C ASN A 34 -1.36 8.13 -1.06
N THR A 35 -0.69 9.18 -1.51
CA THR A 35 0.26 9.11 -2.65
C THR A 35 1.60 8.46 -2.32
N CYS A 36 1.71 7.78 -1.17
CA CYS A 36 2.94 7.12 -0.73
C CYS A 36 3.36 6.02 -1.73
N GLY A 37 4.59 6.10 -2.23
CA GLY A 37 5.12 5.12 -3.18
C GLY A 37 4.47 5.15 -4.56
N GLY A 38 3.75 6.21 -4.93
CA GLY A 38 3.04 6.27 -6.21
C GLY A 38 3.96 6.27 -7.45
N ALA A 39 5.26 6.55 -7.29
CA ALA A 39 6.23 6.63 -8.37
C ALA A 39 7.40 5.66 -8.17
N LEU A 40 8.03 5.22 -9.27
CA LEU A 40 9.23 4.37 -9.20
C LEU A 40 10.36 5.04 -8.39
N SER A 41 10.54 6.35 -8.55
CA SER A 41 11.54 7.15 -7.83
C SER A 41 11.35 7.10 -6.31
N ASP A 42 10.14 6.84 -5.82
CA ASP A 42 9.88 6.69 -4.39
C ASP A 42 10.53 5.44 -3.80
N TYR A 43 10.84 4.43 -4.62
CA TYR A 43 11.51 3.19 -4.22
C TYR A 43 12.99 3.19 -4.57
N VAL A 44 13.39 3.77 -5.70
CA VAL A 44 14.77 3.63 -6.21
C VAL A 44 15.61 4.90 -6.14
N GLY A 45 15.02 6.05 -5.83
CA GLY A 45 15.66 7.36 -5.84
C GLY A 45 15.41 8.14 -7.13
N LEU A 46 15.69 9.46 -7.08
CA LEU A 46 15.43 10.39 -8.20
C LEU A 46 16.72 10.73 -8.97
N LEU A 47 17.71 11.28 -8.26
CA LEU A 47 18.98 11.73 -8.85
C LEU A 47 20.12 10.72 -8.66
N ALA A 48 19.99 9.87 -7.65
CA ALA A 48 20.93 8.82 -7.30
C ALA A 48 20.17 7.64 -6.72
N LEU A 49 20.78 6.45 -6.80
CA LEU A 49 20.21 5.25 -6.17
C LEU A 49 20.03 5.49 -4.68
N ASP A 50 18.86 5.11 -4.19
CA ASP A 50 18.57 5.16 -2.78
C ASP A 50 19.22 4.00 -2.01
N THR A 51 19.24 4.11 -0.69
CA THR A 51 19.76 3.07 0.19
C THR A 51 18.90 1.79 0.11
N PRO A 52 19.53 0.60 0.24
CA PRO A 52 18.81 -0.66 0.28
C PRO A 52 17.79 -0.71 1.42
N PHE A 53 16.67 -1.37 1.18
CA PHE A 53 15.79 -1.79 2.26
C PHE A 53 16.36 -3.06 2.89
N VAL A 54 16.41 -3.10 4.22
CA VAL A 54 16.92 -4.22 5.00
C VAL A 54 15.87 -4.63 6.03
N GLY A 55 15.72 -5.92 6.24
CA GLY A 55 14.82 -6.47 7.24
C GLY A 55 14.78 -7.99 7.18
N THR A 56 13.59 -8.57 7.34
CA THR A 56 13.44 -10.02 7.47
C THR A 56 12.17 -10.56 6.82
N ALA A 57 12.21 -11.85 6.46
CA ALA A 57 11.04 -12.67 6.16
C ALA A 57 10.84 -13.71 7.27
N LYS A 58 9.61 -13.86 7.77
CA LYS A 58 9.25 -14.67 8.94
C LYS A 58 8.87 -16.08 8.53
N VAL A 59 9.83 -17.00 8.53
CA VAL A 59 9.54 -18.42 8.26
C VAL A 59 9.15 -19.15 9.56
N PRO A 60 8.48 -20.32 9.49
CA PRO A 60 8.19 -21.08 10.70
C PRO A 60 9.47 -21.39 11.49
N GLY A 61 9.53 -20.92 12.74
CA GLY A 61 10.66 -21.18 13.65
C GLY A 61 11.88 -20.26 13.50
N GLU A 62 11.93 -19.37 12.50
CA GLU A 62 13.11 -18.52 12.25
C GLU A 62 12.76 -17.23 11.49
N SER A 63 13.61 -16.19 11.56
CA SER A 63 13.54 -15.03 10.67
C SER A 63 14.75 -15.00 9.75
N ARG A 64 14.51 -14.99 8.44
CA ARG A 64 15.58 -14.94 7.44
C ARG A 64 15.84 -13.50 7.05
N ALA A 65 17.12 -13.10 7.02
CA ALA A 65 17.51 -11.77 6.56
C ALA A 65 17.05 -11.55 5.12
N MET A 66 16.56 -10.34 4.83
CA MET A 66 16.08 -9.93 3.52
C MET A 66 16.58 -8.52 3.20
N THR A 67 17.17 -8.36 2.03
CA THR A 67 17.67 -7.08 1.53
C THR A 67 17.11 -6.83 0.13
N MET A 68 16.56 -5.64 -0.10
CA MET A 68 16.08 -5.19 -1.41
C MET A 68 16.89 -3.96 -1.84
N THR A 69 17.73 -4.14 -2.85
CA THR A 69 18.67 -3.12 -3.32
C THR A 69 18.25 -2.59 -4.70
N PRO A 70 18.00 -1.28 -4.84
CA PRO A 70 17.94 -0.62 -6.15
C PRO A 70 19.23 -0.84 -6.93
N VAL A 71 19.13 -1.33 -8.17
CA VAL A 71 20.30 -1.59 -9.04
C VAL A 71 20.49 -0.47 -10.06
N PHE A 72 19.38 0.11 -10.52
CA PHE A 72 19.33 1.21 -11.49
C PHE A 72 18.23 2.19 -11.07
N LEU A 73 18.29 3.43 -11.57
CA LEU A 73 17.19 4.42 -11.49
C LEU A 73 16.02 4.01 -12.42
N SER A 74 15.58 2.76 -12.27
CA SER A 74 14.52 2.11 -13.03
C SER A 74 13.84 1.09 -12.13
N ASN A 75 12.94 0.27 -12.67
CA ASN A 75 12.20 -0.70 -11.88
C ASN A 75 13.00 -1.97 -11.55
N VAL A 76 14.33 -1.94 -11.46
CA VAL A 76 15.16 -3.13 -11.21
C VAL A 76 15.65 -3.18 -9.76
N LEU A 77 15.26 -4.24 -9.05
CA LEU A 77 15.72 -4.54 -7.69
C LEU A 77 16.51 -5.85 -7.67
N ARG A 78 17.59 -5.86 -6.89
CA ARG A 78 18.24 -7.08 -6.41
C ARG A 78 17.64 -7.43 -5.06
N VAL A 79 16.96 -8.57 -4.98
CA VAL A 79 16.42 -9.10 -3.73
C VAL A 79 17.28 -10.25 -3.28
N GLU A 80 17.85 -10.10 -2.09
CA GLU A 80 18.63 -11.12 -1.39
C GLU A 80 17.84 -11.61 -0.19
N LEU A 81 17.81 -12.92 -0.01
CA LEU A 81 17.06 -13.55 1.07
C LEU A 81 17.85 -14.75 1.58
N GLY A 82 17.93 -14.87 2.92
CA GLY A 82 18.57 -15.98 3.61
C GLY A 82 17.96 -17.34 3.27
N THR A 83 18.77 -18.39 3.39
CA THR A 83 18.46 -19.80 3.21
C THR A 83 19.19 -20.62 4.26
N GLY A 84 18.75 -20.55 5.53
CA GLY A 84 19.50 -21.15 6.64
C GLY A 84 20.86 -20.45 6.76
N ASP A 85 21.94 -21.18 6.53
CA ASP A 85 23.32 -20.69 6.69
C ASP A 85 23.84 -19.83 5.53
N ASP A 86 23.13 -19.78 4.40
CA ASP A 86 23.52 -19.05 3.19
C ASP A 86 22.54 -17.91 2.83
N ALA A 87 22.91 -17.07 1.86
CA ALA A 87 22.02 -16.10 1.23
C ALA A 87 21.99 -16.28 -0.30
N ARG A 88 20.82 -16.10 -0.91
CA ARG A 88 20.65 -16.14 -2.37
C ARG A 88 20.00 -14.88 -2.89
N ALA A 89 20.53 -14.37 -4.00
CA ALA A 89 20.08 -13.12 -4.61
C ALA A 89 19.49 -13.33 -6.01
N LYS A 90 18.52 -12.51 -6.36
CA LYS A 90 17.98 -12.39 -7.72
C LYS A 90 17.77 -10.92 -8.08
N SER A 91 18.31 -10.50 -9.21
CA SER A 91 17.95 -9.22 -9.84
C SER A 91 16.78 -9.41 -10.78
N SER A 92 15.75 -8.59 -10.64
CA SER A 92 14.58 -8.60 -11.52
C SER A 92 13.88 -7.25 -11.53
N SER A 93 13.12 -7.01 -12.60
CA SER A 93 12.18 -5.90 -12.63
C SER A 93 11.03 -6.14 -11.66
N PHE A 94 10.62 -5.10 -10.94
CA PHE A 94 9.36 -5.07 -10.20
C PHE A 94 8.29 -4.32 -11.00
N SER A 95 7.03 -4.68 -10.78
CA SER A 95 5.88 -3.90 -11.24
C SER A 95 5.38 -3.02 -10.11
N LEU A 96 4.99 -1.79 -10.44
CA LEU A 96 4.33 -0.86 -9.52
C LEU A 96 2.87 -0.71 -9.94
N ALA A 97 1.96 -0.91 -9.00
CA ALA A 97 0.56 -0.57 -9.13
C ALA A 97 0.16 0.41 -8.03
N VAL A 98 -0.86 1.22 -8.29
CA VAL A 98 -1.45 2.12 -7.30
C VAL A 98 -2.81 1.55 -6.91
N ASN A 99 -3.02 1.29 -5.63
CA ASN A 99 -4.29 0.74 -5.15
C ASN A 99 -5.39 1.82 -5.07
N ALA A 100 -6.60 1.43 -4.68
CA ALA A 100 -7.75 2.35 -4.62
C ALA A 100 -7.57 3.50 -3.62
N SER A 101 -6.66 3.39 -2.64
CA SER A 101 -6.35 4.47 -1.69
C SER A 101 -5.22 5.40 -2.19
N GLY A 102 -4.66 5.16 -3.37
CA GLY A 102 -3.56 5.94 -3.94
C GLY A 102 -2.15 5.43 -3.60
N GLN A 103 -2.06 4.36 -2.79
CA GLN A 103 -0.79 3.84 -2.28
C GLN A 103 -0.12 2.91 -3.30
N GLY A 104 1.19 3.09 -3.47
CA GLY A 104 2.02 2.25 -4.32
C GLY A 104 2.25 0.87 -3.73
N VAL A 105 1.95 -0.17 -4.50
CA VAL A 105 2.25 -1.56 -4.18
C VAL A 105 3.13 -2.16 -5.27
N ILE A 106 4.14 -2.91 -4.86
CA ILE A 106 5.10 -3.54 -5.77
C ILE A 106 5.00 -5.06 -5.75
N SER A 107 5.21 -5.66 -6.92
CA SER A 107 5.41 -7.10 -7.09
C SER A 107 6.79 -7.33 -7.69
N PHE A 108 7.57 -8.23 -7.12
CA PHE A 108 8.96 -8.47 -7.51
C PHE A 108 9.30 -9.96 -7.47
N ARG A 109 10.32 -10.38 -8.24
CA ARG A 109 10.79 -11.77 -8.19
C ARG A 109 11.95 -11.93 -7.23
N THR A 110 11.97 -13.07 -6.55
CA THR A 110 13.08 -13.54 -5.73
C THR A 110 13.70 -14.78 -6.37
N TYR A 111 14.78 -15.30 -5.80
CA TYR A 111 15.34 -16.58 -6.27
C TYR A 111 14.37 -17.76 -6.04
N ALA A 112 13.45 -17.64 -5.07
CA ALA A 112 12.52 -18.69 -4.65
C ALA A 112 11.10 -18.55 -5.23
N GLY A 113 10.82 -17.44 -5.93
CA GLY A 113 9.50 -17.18 -6.50
C GLY A 113 9.20 -15.69 -6.63
N GLN A 114 8.09 -15.26 -6.02
CA GLN A 114 7.58 -13.88 -6.09
C GLN A 114 7.32 -13.33 -4.69
N GLY A 115 7.53 -12.03 -4.53
CA GLY A 115 7.09 -11.23 -3.40
C GLY A 115 6.14 -10.13 -3.85
N ASP A 116 5.20 -9.79 -2.99
CA ASP A 116 4.19 -8.77 -3.22
C ASP A 116 4.06 -7.94 -1.95
N SER A 117 4.18 -6.62 -2.06
CA SER A 117 3.94 -5.72 -0.93
C SER A 117 2.45 -5.64 -0.64
N THR A 118 2.09 -5.67 0.63
CA THR A 118 0.71 -5.41 1.09
C THR A 118 0.55 -3.97 1.57
N GLU A 119 1.64 -3.35 2.02
CA GLU A 119 1.64 -1.99 2.55
C GLU A 119 3.03 -1.35 2.39
N VAL A 120 3.04 -0.04 2.13
CA VAL A 120 4.26 0.78 2.14
C VAL A 120 4.09 1.98 3.05
N VAL A 121 5.14 2.34 3.77
CA VAL A 121 5.16 3.51 4.65
C VAL A 121 6.14 4.51 4.08
N CYS A 122 5.72 5.76 3.98
CA CYS A 122 6.56 6.88 3.57
C CYS A 122 6.91 7.75 4.77
N ASN A 123 7.93 8.58 4.63
CA ASN A 123 8.30 9.55 5.65
C ASN A 123 7.69 10.93 5.33
N PRO A 124 6.49 11.26 5.88
CA PRO A 124 5.81 12.52 5.58
C PRO A 124 6.56 13.75 6.09
N ALA A 125 7.50 13.57 7.02
CA ALA A 125 8.31 14.64 7.58
C ALA A 125 9.61 14.92 6.78
N SER A 126 9.88 14.16 5.70
CA SER A 126 11.07 14.37 4.88
C SER A 126 10.83 15.34 3.72
N LEU A 127 11.91 15.81 3.08
CA LEU A 127 11.85 16.58 1.83
C LEU A 127 11.20 15.80 0.67
N PHE A 128 11.10 14.47 0.81
CA PHE A 128 10.50 13.56 -0.16
C PHE A 128 9.35 12.79 0.51
N PRO A 129 8.17 13.41 0.73
CA PRO A 129 7.10 12.83 1.54
C PRO A 129 6.51 11.53 0.98
N THR A 130 6.71 11.27 -0.31
CA THR A 130 6.29 10.05 -1.00
C THR A 130 7.36 8.96 -1.00
N ARG A 131 8.58 9.25 -0.54
CA ARG A 131 9.68 8.29 -0.47
C ARG A 131 9.33 7.17 0.49
N VAL A 132 9.35 5.95 -0.01
CA VAL A 132 9.05 4.75 0.77
C VAL A 132 10.21 4.49 1.74
N VAL A 133 9.92 4.28 3.00
CA VAL A 133 10.91 3.97 4.05
C VAL A 133 10.69 2.60 4.67
N LYS A 134 9.48 2.04 4.56
CA LYS A 134 9.19 0.65 4.95
C LYS A 134 8.28 -0.03 3.95
N ILE A 135 8.48 -1.32 3.77
CA ILE A 135 7.66 -2.18 2.92
C ILE A 135 7.29 -3.42 3.74
N PHE A 136 5.99 -3.68 3.82
CA PHE A 136 5.43 -4.92 4.33
C PHE A 136 4.84 -5.71 3.19
N GLY A 137 4.85 -7.03 3.30
CA GLY A 137 4.25 -7.88 2.30
C GLY A 137 4.39 -9.34 2.59
N THR A 138 4.14 -10.14 1.56
CA THR A 138 4.38 -11.58 1.62
C THR A 138 5.35 -11.99 0.53
N VAL A 139 6.14 -13.03 0.76
CA VAL A 139 7.13 -13.53 -0.19
C VAL A 139 7.20 -15.05 -0.18
N LYS A 140 7.47 -15.65 -1.34
CA LYS A 140 7.81 -17.07 -1.43
C LYS A 140 9.27 -17.30 -1.06
N VAL A 141 9.50 -18.24 -0.14
CA VAL A 141 10.83 -18.61 0.38
C VAL A 141 11.11 -20.06 0.05
N ALA A 142 12.33 -20.40 -0.36
CA ALA A 142 12.66 -21.77 -0.70
C ALA A 142 12.61 -22.67 0.54
N GLY A 143 12.00 -23.84 0.37
CA GLY A 143 11.78 -24.82 1.44
C GLY A 143 10.59 -24.50 2.36
N VAL A 144 9.76 -23.51 2.02
CA VAL A 144 8.52 -23.19 2.74
C VAL A 144 7.35 -23.29 1.78
N ASP A 145 6.34 -24.08 2.14
CA ASP A 145 5.19 -24.35 1.26
C ASP A 145 4.32 -23.12 1.03
N ASN A 146 4.15 -22.30 2.07
CA ASN A 146 3.32 -21.10 2.06
C ASN A 146 4.14 -19.83 1.86
N ARG A 147 3.47 -18.77 1.40
CA ARG A 147 4.04 -17.42 1.45
C ARG A 147 4.17 -16.99 2.91
N VAL A 148 5.21 -16.23 3.20
CA VAL A 148 5.49 -15.73 4.54
C VAL A 148 5.57 -14.22 4.55
N ASP A 149 5.28 -13.62 5.70
CA ASP A 149 5.36 -12.18 5.86
C ASP A 149 6.82 -11.70 5.80
N PHE A 150 7.04 -10.56 5.16
CA PHE A 150 8.30 -9.83 5.26
C PHE A 150 8.06 -8.39 5.69
N ALA A 151 9.07 -7.83 6.32
CA ALA A 151 9.15 -6.42 6.64
C ALA A 151 10.58 -5.94 6.38
N VAL A 152 10.72 -4.92 5.54
CA VAL A 152 12.01 -4.30 5.24
C VAL A 152 11.91 -2.79 5.39
N SER A 153 13.01 -2.15 5.75
CA SER A 153 13.06 -0.71 6.00
C SER A 153 14.38 -0.11 5.56
N ARG A 154 14.39 1.20 5.32
CA ARG A 154 15.59 2.00 5.09
C ARG A 154 15.50 3.31 5.86
N ALA A 155 16.66 3.95 6.03
CA ALA A 155 16.76 5.28 6.64
C ALA A 155 16.19 6.36 5.72
#